data_AF-A0A927WMZ3-F1
#
_entry.id   AF-A0A927WMZ3-F1
#
_cell.length_a   1.000
_cell.length_b   1.000
_cell.length_c   1.000
_cell.angle_alpha   90.00
_cell.angle_beta   90.00
_cell.angle_gamma   90.00
#
_symmetry.space_group_name_H-M   'P 1'
#
loop_
_entity.id
_entity.type
_entity.pdbx_description
1 polymer ?
#
loop_
_entity_poly.entity_id
_entity_poly.type
_entity_poly.pdbx_seq_one_letter_code
_entity_poly.pdbx_strand_id
1 'polypeptide(L)'
;MAKELRSGYTTGACAAAGVKAALLYEQGEDWDSIELRALDGTELLIPVKNIVKDERGLTAEVVKFSGDDPDITNGVSVFTTVRHLEAAPPEVVFKAGLGIGTVTKPGLSVPVGQPSINPGPRQLIRNVVAEVLGTAKLPLEVTISIPAGVELAKQTLNPILGVEGGISVIGTTGVLRPMSEEGFKNSLVPQIDVAKAAGFDTLIFVPGKIGERLAGKWQLPAQAMVQTSNFIGFMLEAAQQRDIKRVLLFGHIGKLVKVAAGCFYTHNRIADGRLETIAAYGAAEGLSTREVQAALNANTTEDALAVLDRAGLKGVVCQRLAERASLRAQRYLFQKMQIGTVMVAMSGELLGMDETAASICRDLGGEVPNGNAE
;
A
#
# COMPACT_ATOMS: atom_id res chain seq x y z
N MET A 1 0.85 28.16 17.78
CA MET A 1 -0.08 27.05 18.04
C MET A 1 -0.16 26.23 16.77
N ALA A 2 0.09 24.92 16.82
CA ALA A 2 -0.08 24.07 15.65
C ALA A 2 -1.57 24.09 15.26
N LYS A 3 -1.87 24.29 13.97
CA LYS A 3 -3.25 24.23 13.47
C LYS A 3 -3.77 22.83 13.73
N GLU A 4 -4.79 22.68 14.57
CA GLU A 4 -5.47 21.39 14.75
C GLU A 4 -6.11 21.00 13.42
N LEU A 5 -5.64 19.90 12.85
CA LEU A 5 -6.15 19.40 11.59
C LEU A 5 -7.53 18.78 11.80
N ARG A 6 -8.47 19.11 10.92
CA ARG A 6 -9.83 18.60 10.97
C ARG A 6 -9.84 17.14 10.53
N SER A 7 -10.44 16.29 11.37
CA SER A 7 -10.77 14.92 11.00
C SER A 7 -12.01 14.88 10.10
N GLY A 8 -12.13 13.84 9.30
CA GLY A 8 -13.30 13.51 8.51
C GLY A 8 -13.81 12.11 8.85
N TYR A 9 -14.52 11.51 7.91
CA TYR A 9 -15.07 10.17 8.05
C TYR A 9 -14.75 9.31 6.84
N THR A 10 -14.56 8.02 7.09
CA THR A 10 -14.20 7.04 6.06
C THR A 10 -15.36 6.73 5.12
N THR A 11 -15.09 6.10 3.97
CA THR A 11 -16.16 5.60 3.08
C THR A 11 -17.04 4.56 3.80
N GLY A 12 -16.48 3.80 4.74
CA GLY A 12 -17.24 2.88 5.58
C GLY A 12 -18.23 3.57 6.52
N ALA A 13 -17.83 4.71 7.11
CA ALA A 13 -18.73 5.53 7.93
C ALA A 13 -19.82 6.19 7.08
N CYS A 14 -19.51 6.68 5.87
CA CYS A 14 -20.55 7.15 4.94
C CYS A 14 -21.58 6.05 4.64
N ALA A 15 -21.11 4.82 4.40
CA ALA A 15 -22.00 3.71 4.11
C ALA A 15 -22.87 3.32 5.32
N ALA A 16 -22.30 3.29 6.53
CA ALA A 16 -23.08 3.04 7.74
C ALA A 16 -24.12 4.15 7.99
N ALA A 17 -23.75 5.42 7.82
CA ALA A 17 -24.68 6.54 7.92
C ALA A 17 -25.82 6.44 6.90
N GLY A 18 -25.52 6.10 5.65
CA GLY A 18 -26.54 5.91 4.62
C GLY A 18 -27.51 4.76 4.92
N VAL A 19 -27.02 3.65 5.48
CA VAL A 19 -27.88 2.55 5.96
C VAL A 19 -28.78 3.01 7.10
N LYS A 20 -28.23 3.69 8.11
CA LYS A 20 -29.00 4.22 9.25
C LYS A 20 -30.09 5.19 8.77
N ALA A 21 -29.74 6.11 7.88
CA ALA A 21 -30.67 7.07 7.29
C ALA A 21 -31.81 6.40 6.53
N ALA A 22 -31.52 5.39 5.72
CA ALA A 22 -32.54 4.63 5.00
C ALA A 22 -33.53 3.93 5.95
N LEU A 23 -33.04 3.34 7.04
CA LEU A 23 -33.89 2.68 8.03
C LEU A 23 -34.72 3.66 8.85
N LEU A 24 -34.17 4.82 9.25
CA LEU A 24 -34.91 5.88 9.93
C LEU A 24 -36.00 6.47 9.02
N TYR A 25 -35.67 6.72 7.74
CA TYR A 25 -36.64 7.15 6.74
C TYR A 25 -37.81 6.17 6.60
N GLU A 26 -37.54 4.86 6.63
CA GLU A 26 -38.57 3.82 6.59
C GLU A 26 -39.51 3.87 7.81
N GLN A 27 -38.98 4.25 8.97
CA GLN A 27 -39.75 4.42 10.22
C GLN A 27 -40.47 5.78 10.30
N GLY A 28 -40.23 6.69 9.35
CA GLY A 28 -40.79 8.05 9.37
C GLY A 28 -40.05 9.00 10.32
N GLU A 29 -38.84 8.65 10.73
CA GLU A 29 -37.98 9.44 11.63
C GLU A 29 -37.05 10.39 10.84
N ASP A 30 -36.44 11.34 11.54
CA ASP A 30 -35.46 12.27 10.95
C ASP A 30 -34.20 11.52 10.46
N TRP A 31 -33.75 11.85 9.24
CA TRP A 31 -32.70 11.09 8.53
C TRP A 31 -31.64 11.98 7.87
N ASP A 32 -31.83 13.30 7.85
CA ASP A 32 -31.00 14.28 7.15
C ASP A 32 -29.62 14.47 7.80
N SER A 33 -29.49 14.15 9.09
CA SER A 33 -28.23 14.18 9.83
C SER A 33 -28.10 12.99 10.77
N ILE A 34 -27.09 12.16 10.55
CA ILE A 34 -26.92 10.90 11.28
C ILE A 34 -25.82 11.01 12.34
N GLU A 35 -26.20 10.74 13.58
CA GLU A 35 -25.26 10.43 14.65
C GLU A 35 -24.76 8.98 14.49
N LEU A 36 -23.46 8.82 14.28
CA LEU A 36 -22.80 7.55 14.10
C LEU A 36 -21.67 7.39 15.12
N ARG A 37 -21.79 6.39 15.98
CA ARG A 37 -20.70 5.98 16.87
C ARG A 37 -19.69 5.10 16.13
N ALA A 38 -18.48 5.60 15.94
CA ALA A 38 -17.36 4.86 15.37
C ALA A 38 -16.91 3.69 16.26
N LEU A 39 -16.14 2.74 15.70
CA LEU A 39 -15.66 1.57 16.44
C LEU A 39 -14.61 1.91 17.51
N ASP A 40 -13.98 3.08 17.44
CA ASP A 40 -13.13 3.62 18.51
C ASP A 40 -13.92 4.45 19.55
N GLY A 41 -15.25 4.52 19.41
CA GLY A 41 -16.13 5.26 20.30
C GLY A 41 -16.29 6.74 19.96
N THR A 42 -15.64 7.25 18.91
CA THR A 42 -15.81 8.64 18.45
C THR A 42 -17.23 8.83 17.90
N GLU A 43 -17.94 9.87 18.35
CA GLU A 43 -19.22 10.27 17.77
C GLU A 43 -19.00 11.11 16.52
N LEU A 44 -19.67 10.75 15.43
CA LEU A 44 -19.62 11.43 14.15
C LEU A 44 -21.02 11.94 13.80
N LEU A 45 -21.12 13.20 13.37
CA LEU A 45 -22.33 13.76 12.79
C LEU A 45 -22.17 13.83 11.27
N ILE A 46 -22.96 13.03 10.54
CA ILE A 46 -22.80 12.83 9.10
C ILE A 46 -24.08 13.28 8.37
N PRO A 47 -24.03 14.39 7.61
CA PRO A 47 -25.15 14.84 6.79
C PRO A 47 -25.47 13.85 5.66
N VAL A 48 -26.75 13.61 5.44
CA VAL A 48 -27.26 12.78 4.35
C VAL A 48 -27.80 13.70 3.28
N LYS A 49 -27.30 13.53 2.05
CA LYS A 49 -27.63 14.44 0.95
C LYS A 49 -29.03 14.17 0.38
N ASN A 50 -29.41 12.89 0.27
CA ASN A 50 -30.67 12.50 -0.33
C ASN A 50 -31.06 11.06 0.05
N ILE A 51 -32.36 10.75 0.02
CA ILE A 51 -32.90 9.39 0.05
C ILE A 51 -33.93 9.23 -1.06
N VAL A 52 -33.84 8.12 -1.80
CA VAL A 52 -34.80 7.76 -2.86
C VAL A 52 -35.33 6.36 -2.60
N LYS A 53 -36.65 6.20 -2.67
CA LYS A 53 -37.33 4.90 -2.68
C LYS A 53 -37.68 4.51 -4.10
N ASP A 54 -37.22 3.34 -4.55
CA ASP A 54 -37.63 2.74 -5.81
C ASP A 54 -37.80 1.22 -5.67
N GLU A 55 -38.02 0.52 -6.79
CA GLU A 55 -38.24 -0.93 -6.81
C GLU A 55 -37.07 -1.76 -6.26
N ARG A 56 -35.85 -1.18 -6.20
CA ARG A 56 -34.65 -1.84 -5.68
C ARG A 56 -34.52 -1.72 -4.17
N GLY A 57 -35.20 -0.75 -3.55
CA GLY A 57 -35.18 -0.48 -2.12
C GLY A 57 -35.03 1.00 -1.79
N LEU A 58 -34.50 1.30 -0.61
CA LEU A 58 -34.22 2.66 -0.14
C LEU A 58 -32.74 2.97 -0.36
N THR A 59 -32.45 3.98 -1.17
CA THR A 59 -31.07 4.39 -1.48
C THR A 59 -30.78 5.75 -0.86
N ALA A 60 -29.82 5.78 0.07
CA ALA A 60 -29.29 7.01 0.65
C ALA A 60 -28.00 7.44 -0.10
N GLU A 61 -27.81 8.75 -0.25
CA GLU A 61 -26.58 9.37 -0.74
C GLU A 61 -25.89 10.14 0.39
N VAL A 62 -24.63 9.82 0.64
CA VAL A 62 -23.77 10.54 1.60
C VAL A 62 -22.51 11.01 0.86
N VAL A 63 -22.20 12.31 0.95
CA VAL A 63 -20.98 12.87 0.35
C VAL A 63 -19.84 12.74 1.35
N LYS A 64 -18.76 12.08 0.97
CA LYS A 64 -17.60 11.90 1.85
C LYS A 64 -16.92 13.23 2.16
N PHE A 65 -16.63 13.47 3.44
CA PHE A 65 -15.78 14.57 3.90
C PHE A 65 -14.53 14.02 4.58
N SER A 66 -13.36 14.46 4.11
CA SER A 66 -12.06 13.94 4.56
C SER A 66 -11.30 14.89 5.49
N GLY A 67 -11.91 16.00 5.90
CA GLY A 67 -11.23 17.00 6.72
C GLY A 67 -10.04 17.61 5.97
N ASP A 68 -8.91 17.73 6.66
CA ASP A 68 -7.65 18.20 6.08
C ASP A 68 -6.80 17.05 5.47
N ASP A 69 -7.34 15.83 5.38
CA ASP A 69 -6.66 14.70 4.73
C ASP A 69 -6.67 14.84 3.20
N PRO A 70 -5.52 14.73 2.50
CA PRO A 70 -5.49 14.66 1.04
C PRO A 70 -5.95 13.29 0.51
N ASP A 71 -7.18 12.90 0.85
CA ASP A 71 -7.81 11.66 0.42
C ASP A 71 -8.40 11.82 -0.99
N ILE A 72 -8.03 10.93 -1.91
CA ILE A 72 -8.54 10.92 -3.29
C ILE A 72 -10.05 10.69 -3.39
N THR A 73 -10.66 10.16 -2.34
CA THR A 73 -12.11 9.92 -2.25
C THR A 73 -12.85 11.07 -1.55
N ASN A 74 -12.19 12.18 -1.22
CA ASN A 74 -12.87 13.34 -0.65
C ASN A 74 -13.91 13.91 -1.65
N GLY A 75 -15.09 14.26 -1.15
CA GLY A 75 -16.19 14.82 -1.96
C GLY A 75 -16.93 13.81 -2.84
N VAL A 76 -16.57 12.52 -2.82
CA VAL A 76 -17.29 11.50 -3.61
C VAL A 76 -18.60 11.12 -2.94
N SER A 77 -19.63 10.88 -3.75
CA SER A 77 -20.91 10.33 -3.28
C SER A 77 -20.79 8.83 -3.02
N VAL A 78 -21.17 8.43 -1.80
CA VAL A 78 -21.36 7.05 -1.39
C VAL A 78 -22.86 6.78 -1.35
N PHE A 79 -23.30 5.82 -2.17
CA PHE A 79 -24.69 5.39 -2.23
C PHE A 79 -24.84 4.07 -1.49
N THR A 80 -25.87 3.98 -0.65
CA THR A 80 -26.22 2.73 0.03
C THR A 80 -27.68 2.40 -0.18
N THR A 81 -27.94 1.27 -0.83
CA THR A 81 -29.29 0.74 -1.05
C THR A 81 -29.57 -0.35 -0.02
N VAL A 82 -30.66 -0.19 0.73
CA VAL A 82 -31.15 -1.13 1.73
C VAL A 82 -32.41 -1.81 1.21
N ARG A 83 -32.46 -3.15 1.30
CA ARG A 83 -33.62 -3.95 0.91
C ARG A 83 -33.86 -5.10 1.88
N HIS A 84 -35.07 -5.20 2.41
CA HIS A 84 -35.49 -6.37 3.20
C HIS A 84 -35.66 -7.59 2.28
N LEU A 85 -35.22 -8.76 2.74
CA LEU A 85 -35.31 -10.02 2.02
C LEU A 85 -36.33 -10.94 2.72
N GLU A 86 -37.35 -11.39 2.00
CA GLU A 86 -38.44 -12.18 2.59
C GLU A 86 -38.09 -13.66 2.86
N ALA A 87 -36.98 -14.18 2.30
CA ALA A 87 -36.57 -15.58 2.42
C ALA A 87 -35.04 -15.77 2.35
N ALA A 88 -34.31 -15.14 3.27
CA ALA A 88 -32.85 -15.25 3.37
C ALA A 88 -32.42 -15.63 4.80
N PRO A 89 -31.17 -16.11 5.00
CA PRO A 89 -30.61 -16.28 6.34
C PRO A 89 -30.71 -14.96 7.14
N PRO A 90 -30.88 -15.02 8.47
CA PRO A 90 -31.02 -13.83 9.31
C PRO A 90 -29.67 -13.12 9.48
N GLU A 91 -29.14 -12.55 8.40
CA GLU A 91 -27.89 -11.82 8.36
C GLU A 91 -27.92 -10.68 7.34
N VAL A 92 -27.09 -9.67 7.60
CA VAL A 92 -26.83 -8.58 6.64
C VAL A 92 -25.97 -9.10 5.50
N VAL A 93 -26.55 -9.13 4.29
CA VAL A 93 -25.89 -9.52 3.04
C VAL A 93 -25.31 -8.27 2.39
N PHE A 94 -24.00 -8.26 2.15
CA PHE A 94 -23.32 -7.15 1.49
C PHE A 94 -23.20 -7.40 -0.01
N LYS A 95 -23.52 -6.39 -0.83
CA LYS A 95 -23.37 -6.41 -2.29
C LYS A 95 -22.50 -5.25 -2.77
N ALA A 96 -21.73 -5.51 -3.82
CA ALA A 96 -21.02 -4.47 -4.57
C ALA A 96 -21.96 -3.89 -5.62
N GLY A 97 -22.20 -2.58 -5.56
CA GLY A 97 -22.73 -1.82 -6.68
C GLY A 97 -21.63 -1.13 -7.47
N LEU A 98 -22.00 -0.18 -8.33
CA LEU A 98 -21.08 0.46 -9.27
C LEU A 98 -19.90 1.13 -8.54
N GLY A 99 -18.67 0.79 -8.98
CA GLY A 99 -17.43 1.36 -8.46
C GLY A 99 -16.98 0.82 -7.10
N ILE A 100 -17.63 -0.21 -6.57
CA ILE A 100 -17.08 -1.06 -5.50
C ILE A 100 -16.40 -2.28 -6.12
N GLY A 101 -15.15 -2.52 -5.72
CA GLY A 101 -14.37 -3.62 -6.26
C GLY A 101 -14.78 -4.99 -5.72
N THR A 102 -14.47 -6.05 -6.46
CA THR A 102 -14.59 -7.45 -6.04
C THR A 102 -13.21 -8.04 -5.83
N VAL A 103 -13.04 -8.82 -4.76
CA VAL A 103 -11.77 -9.48 -4.46
C VAL A 103 -11.55 -10.66 -5.41
N THR A 104 -10.44 -10.66 -6.15
CA THR A 104 -10.04 -11.69 -7.12
C THR A 104 -8.81 -12.49 -6.68
N LYS A 105 -8.06 -12.00 -5.68
CA LYS A 105 -6.88 -12.70 -5.11
C LYS A 105 -7.05 -13.00 -3.62
N PRO A 106 -6.50 -14.12 -3.12
CA PRO A 106 -6.48 -14.42 -1.69
C PRO A 106 -5.48 -13.50 -0.95
N GLY A 107 -5.55 -13.50 0.38
CA GLY A 107 -4.62 -12.76 1.25
C GLY A 107 -5.16 -11.43 1.80
N LEU A 108 -6.28 -10.94 1.27
CA LEU A 108 -7.01 -9.83 1.87
C LEU A 108 -7.90 -10.32 3.03
N SER A 109 -8.35 -9.38 3.87
CA SER A 109 -9.30 -9.64 4.96
C SER A 109 -10.71 -10.00 4.48
N VAL A 110 -10.97 -9.83 3.18
CA VAL A 110 -12.22 -10.15 2.51
C VAL A 110 -11.97 -11.35 1.57
N PRO A 111 -12.82 -12.39 1.58
CA PRO A 111 -12.63 -13.56 0.72
C PRO A 111 -12.75 -13.27 -0.78
N VAL A 112 -12.15 -14.13 -1.61
CA VAL A 112 -12.29 -14.09 -3.07
C VAL A 112 -13.77 -14.23 -3.48
N GLY A 113 -14.18 -13.46 -4.48
CA GLY A 113 -15.55 -13.38 -4.98
C GLY A 113 -16.47 -12.48 -4.18
N GLN A 114 -16.02 -11.93 -3.05
CA GLN A 114 -16.83 -11.03 -2.22
C GLN A 114 -16.60 -9.54 -2.58
N PRO A 115 -17.61 -8.68 -2.34
CA PRO A 115 -17.44 -7.23 -2.38
C PRO A 115 -16.32 -6.78 -1.45
N SER A 116 -15.41 -5.93 -1.96
CA SER A 116 -14.27 -5.36 -1.23
C SER A 116 -14.72 -4.32 -0.21
N ILE A 117 -15.44 -4.80 0.81
CA ILE A 117 -15.95 -4.05 1.95
C ILE A 117 -15.29 -4.68 3.17
N ASN A 118 -14.36 -3.96 3.78
CA ASN A 118 -13.53 -4.50 4.86
C ASN A 118 -14.34 -4.83 6.13
N PRO A 119 -13.76 -5.59 7.08
CA PRO A 119 -14.45 -5.95 8.32
C PRO A 119 -14.95 -4.76 9.14
N GLY A 120 -14.17 -3.67 9.25
CA GLY A 120 -14.57 -2.46 9.98
C GLY A 120 -15.86 -1.83 9.46
N PRO A 121 -15.96 -1.49 8.15
CA PRO A 121 -17.19 -1.00 7.55
C PRO A 121 -18.39 -1.96 7.69
N ARG A 122 -18.17 -3.28 7.52
CA ARG A 122 -19.23 -4.27 7.74
C ARG A 122 -19.73 -4.25 9.19
N GLN A 123 -18.82 -4.10 10.15
CA GLN A 123 -19.19 -4.02 11.56
C GLN A 123 -19.95 -2.73 11.87
N LEU A 124 -19.52 -1.57 11.34
CA LEU A 124 -20.26 -0.31 11.49
C LEU A 124 -21.68 -0.43 10.97
N ILE A 125 -21.86 -1.03 9.78
CA ILE A 125 -23.19 -1.24 9.20
C ILE A 125 -24.04 -2.17 10.09
N ARG A 126 -23.47 -3.26 10.61
CA ARG A 126 -24.20 -4.14 11.54
C ARG A 126 -24.58 -3.44 12.84
N ASN A 127 -23.73 -2.57 13.37
CA ASN A 127 -24.01 -1.80 14.59
C ASN A 127 -25.21 -0.88 14.38
N VAL A 128 -25.25 -0.11 13.28
CA VAL A 128 -26.39 0.79 13.02
C VAL A 128 -27.68 0.03 12.73
N VAL A 129 -27.60 -1.13 12.05
CA VAL A 129 -28.77 -1.98 11.83
C VAL A 129 -29.32 -2.48 13.18
N ALA A 130 -28.44 -2.94 14.07
CA ALA A 130 -28.85 -3.37 15.41
C ALA A 130 -29.40 -2.22 16.27
N GLU A 131 -28.84 -1.02 16.13
CA GLU A 131 -29.31 0.18 16.83
C GLU A 131 -30.75 0.54 16.43
N VAL A 132 -31.04 0.56 15.12
CA VAL A 132 -32.34 1.01 14.61
C VAL A 132 -33.42 -0.08 14.66
N LEU A 133 -33.04 -1.35 14.40
CA LEU A 133 -33.99 -2.47 14.32
C LEU A 133 -33.98 -3.38 15.56
N GLY A 134 -33.16 -3.08 16.56
CA GLY A 134 -32.98 -3.88 17.78
C GLY A 134 -32.19 -5.18 17.58
N THR A 135 -31.83 -5.54 16.35
CA THR A 135 -31.02 -6.74 16.03
C THR A 135 -30.34 -6.62 14.66
N ALA A 136 -29.14 -7.18 14.53
CA ALA A 136 -28.47 -7.33 13.23
C ALA A 136 -28.74 -8.68 12.56
N LYS A 137 -29.54 -9.55 13.19
CA LYS A 137 -29.89 -10.88 12.68
C LYS A 137 -31.20 -10.82 11.90
N LEU A 138 -31.19 -10.06 10.82
CA LEU A 138 -32.33 -9.87 9.94
C LEU A 138 -31.90 -10.07 8.49
N PRO A 139 -32.78 -10.61 7.63
CA PRO A 139 -32.49 -10.81 6.23
C PRO A 139 -32.51 -9.46 5.49
N LEU A 140 -31.38 -8.74 5.55
CA LEU A 140 -31.23 -7.38 5.00
C LEU A 140 -30.10 -7.36 3.96
N GLU A 141 -30.40 -6.92 2.74
CA GLU A 141 -29.39 -6.66 1.73
C GLU A 141 -28.93 -5.19 1.80
N VAL A 142 -27.61 -4.99 1.84
CA VAL A 142 -26.97 -3.68 1.76
C VAL A 142 -26.05 -3.65 0.55
N THR A 143 -26.43 -2.87 -0.46
CA THR A 143 -25.61 -2.62 -1.65
C THR A 143 -24.91 -1.28 -1.51
N ILE A 144 -23.58 -1.26 -1.58
CA ILE A 144 -22.78 -0.03 -1.58
C ILE A 144 -22.34 0.28 -3.01
N SER A 145 -22.53 1.52 -3.47
CA SER A 145 -22.03 2.00 -4.76
C SER A 145 -21.26 3.31 -4.57
N ILE A 146 -20.11 3.44 -5.24
CA ILE A 146 -19.35 4.69 -5.34
C ILE A 146 -18.96 4.83 -6.82
N PRO A 147 -19.79 5.44 -7.68
CA PRO A 147 -19.56 5.47 -9.13
C PRO A 147 -18.17 6.00 -9.53
N ALA A 148 -17.67 7.04 -8.85
CA ALA A 148 -16.33 7.58 -9.04
C ALA A 148 -15.20 6.55 -8.74
N GLY A 149 -15.52 5.52 -7.96
CA GLY A 149 -14.63 4.42 -7.58
C GLY A 149 -14.07 3.63 -8.75
N VAL A 150 -14.75 3.58 -9.89
CA VAL A 150 -14.24 2.89 -11.10
C VAL A 150 -12.93 3.51 -11.57
N GLU A 151 -12.87 4.84 -11.67
CA GLU A 151 -11.69 5.56 -12.12
C GLU A 151 -10.66 5.73 -10.99
N LEU A 152 -11.13 5.99 -9.76
CA LEU A 152 -10.24 6.16 -8.61
C LEU A 152 -9.43 4.88 -8.32
N ALA A 153 -10.01 3.70 -8.50
CA ALA A 153 -9.32 2.43 -8.26
C ALA A 153 -8.01 2.29 -9.04
N LYS A 154 -7.95 2.83 -10.27
CA LYS A 154 -6.75 2.79 -11.13
C LYS A 154 -5.56 3.55 -10.54
N GLN A 155 -5.82 4.46 -9.60
CA GLN A 155 -4.81 5.27 -8.93
C GLN A 155 -4.43 4.73 -7.53
N THR A 156 -4.95 3.56 -7.15
CA THR A 156 -4.72 2.93 -5.84
C THR A 156 -3.92 1.64 -5.97
N LEU A 157 -3.66 0.99 -4.83
CA LEU A 157 -3.07 -0.36 -4.78
C LEU A 157 -4.09 -1.47 -5.10
N ASN A 158 -5.38 -1.16 -5.27
CA ASN A 158 -6.42 -2.17 -5.51
C ASN A 158 -6.10 -3.15 -6.66
N PRO A 159 -5.65 -2.70 -7.86
CA PRO A 159 -5.32 -3.62 -8.94
C PRO A 159 -4.22 -4.62 -8.55
N ILE A 160 -3.21 -4.16 -7.80
CA ILE A 160 -2.11 -5.00 -7.31
C ILE A 160 -2.63 -6.02 -6.31
N LEU A 161 -3.45 -5.57 -5.37
CA LEU A 161 -4.07 -6.39 -4.31
C LEU A 161 -5.13 -7.37 -4.82
N GLY A 162 -5.48 -7.33 -6.12
CA GLY A 162 -6.53 -8.19 -6.69
C GLY A 162 -7.92 -7.73 -6.29
N VAL A 163 -8.16 -6.42 -6.35
CA VAL A 163 -9.50 -5.83 -6.23
C VAL A 163 -9.84 -5.18 -7.58
N GLU A 164 -10.85 -5.73 -8.24
CA GLU A 164 -11.21 -5.37 -9.62
C GLU A 164 -12.59 -4.72 -9.70
N GLY A 165 -12.79 -3.81 -10.66
CA GLY A 165 -14.08 -3.14 -10.91
C GLY A 165 -14.37 -1.91 -10.05
N GLY A 166 -13.56 -1.62 -9.04
CA GLY A 166 -13.77 -0.45 -8.18
C GLY A 166 -12.85 -0.33 -6.98
N ILE A 167 -13.12 0.66 -6.13
CA ILE A 167 -12.38 0.89 -4.89
C ILE A 167 -12.86 -0.05 -3.78
N SER A 168 -12.03 -0.16 -2.73
CA SER A 168 -12.38 -0.87 -1.51
C SER A 168 -13.06 0.09 -0.54
N VAL A 169 -14.11 -0.36 0.14
CA VAL A 169 -14.69 0.35 1.29
C VAL A 169 -13.85 -0.01 2.51
N ILE A 170 -13.02 0.94 2.95
CA ILE A 170 -12.03 0.74 4.00
C ILE A 170 -12.29 1.67 5.19
N GLY A 171 -11.68 1.33 6.32
CA GLY A 171 -11.76 2.08 7.58
C GLY A 171 -11.67 1.14 8.76
N THR A 172 -10.67 1.29 9.63
CA THR A 172 -10.54 0.44 10.82
C THR A 172 -11.53 0.84 11.90
N THR A 173 -11.70 2.15 12.13
CA THR A 173 -12.59 2.67 13.18
C THR A 173 -13.84 3.37 12.63
N GLY A 174 -13.78 3.88 11.41
CA GLY A 174 -14.83 4.73 10.83
C GLY A 174 -14.44 6.21 10.76
N VAL A 175 -13.53 6.64 11.63
CA VAL A 175 -12.96 7.99 11.65
C VAL A 175 -11.83 8.11 10.63
N LEU A 176 -11.83 9.18 9.85
CA LEU A 176 -10.69 9.53 9.01
C LEU A 176 -9.87 10.63 9.69
N ARG A 177 -8.68 10.28 10.13
CA ARG A 177 -7.70 11.25 10.63
C ARG A 177 -6.76 11.59 9.47
N PRO A 178 -6.30 12.84 9.34
CA PRO A 178 -5.29 13.23 8.35
C PRO A 178 -4.15 12.21 8.29
N MET A 179 -3.79 11.79 7.09
CA MET A 179 -2.92 10.66 6.80
C MET A 179 -1.59 10.88 7.51
N SER A 180 -1.41 10.12 8.59
CA SER A 180 -0.11 10.00 9.22
C SER A 180 0.81 9.16 8.34
N GLU A 181 2.11 9.37 8.47
CA GLU A 181 3.11 8.49 7.85
C GLU A 181 2.86 7.01 8.19
N GLU A 182 2.36 6.73 9.39
CA GLU A 182 1.99 5.38 9.83
C GLU A 182 0.82 4.81 9.04
N GLY A 183 -0.21 5.60 8.74
CA GLY A 183 -1.34 5.18 7.91
C GLY A 183 -0.88 4.75 6.51
N PHE A 184 0.04 5.52 5.92
CA PHE A 184 0.62 5.19 4.61
C PHE A 184 1.54 3.97 4.66
N LYS A 185 2.36 3.81 5.71
CA LYS A 185 3.15 2.57 5.93
C LYS A 185 2.23 1.34 5.98
N ASN A 186 1.19 1.40 6.79
CA ASN A 186 0.27 0.28 7.01
C ASN A 186 -0.51 -0.10 5.74
N SER A 187 -0.77 0.84 4.83
CA SER A 187 -1.46 0.54 3.57
C SER A 187 -0.61 -0.26 2.57
N LEU A 188 0.72 -0.31 2.74
CA LEU A 188 1.62 -1.09 1.89
C LEU A 188 1.68 -2.56 2.32
N VAL A 189 1.45 -2.86 3.60
CA VAL A 189 1.60 -4.19 4.19
C VAL A 189 0.75 -5.28 3.52
N PRO A 190 -0.53 -5.06 3.15
CA PRO A 190 -1.38 -6.10 2.55
C PRO A 190 -0.82 -6.73 1.28
N GLN A 191 0.09 -6.06 0.56
CA GLN A 191 0.78 -6.63 -0.60
C GLN A 191 1.56 -7.91 -0.23
N ILE A 192 2.16 -7.96 0.97
CA ILE A 192 2.90 -9.12 1.48
C ILE A 192 1.94 -10.29 1.70
N ASP A 193 0.77 -10.02 2.29
CA ASP A 193 -0.25 -11.05 2.56
C ASP A 193 -0.80 -11.65 1.26
N VAL A 194 -1.05 -10.82 0.25
CA VAL A 194 -1.48 -11.25 -1.10
C VAL A 194 -0.40 -12.09 -1.78
N ALA A 195 0.86 -11.65 -1.75
CA ALA A 195 1.97 -12.40 -2.35
C ALA A 195 2.19 -13.76 -1.65
N LYS A 196 2.13 -13.78 -0.31
CA LYS A 196 2.21 -15.02 0.48
C LYS A 196 1.06 -15.97 0.17
N ALA A 197 -0.16 -15.46 0.05
CA ALA A 197 -1.32 -16.26 -0.31
C ALA A 197 -1.27 -16.78 -1.76
N ALA A 198 -0.54 -16.10 -2.65
CA ALA A 198 -0.22 -16.59 -3.99
C ALA A 198 0.89 -17.67 -4.01
N GLY A 199 1.42 -18.06 -2.85
CA GLY A 199 2.41 -19.14 -2.72
C GLY A 199 3.86 -18.67 -2.66
N PHE A 200 4.13 -17.37 -2.59
CA PHE A 200 5.50 -16.85 -2.52
C PHE A 200 5.98 -16.72 -1.07
N ASP A 201 7.05 -17.42 -0.74
CA ASP A 201 7.82 -17.23 0.51
C ASP A 201 9.10 -16.38 0.30
N THR A 202 9.31 -15.97 -0.95
CA THR A 202 10.42 -15.16 -1.44
C THR A 202 9.83 -13.97 -2.19
N LEU A 203 10.07 -12.76 -1.69
CA LEU A 203 9.43 -11.54 -2.21
C LEU A 203 10.44 -10.57 -2.84
N ILE A 204 9.96 -9.75 -3.77
CA ILE A 204 10.75 -8.72 -4.45
C ILE A 204 10.29 -7.36 -3.96
N PHE A 205 11.14 -6.69 -3.19
CA PHE A 205 10.86 -5.38 -2.63
C PHE A 205 11.37 -4.30 -3.57
N VAL A 206 10.44 -3.50 -4.08
CA VAL A 206 10.72 -2.41 -5.00
C VAL A 206 10.38 -1.06 -4.35
N PRO A 207 11.33 -0.11 -4.23
CA PRO A 207 11.04 1.20 -3.64
C PRO A 207 9.97 2.03 -4.35
N GLY A 208 9.65 1.70 -5.61
CA GLY A 208 8.57 2.35 -6.34
C GLY A 208 8.45 1.84 -7.77
N LYS A 209 7.58 2.50 -8.55
CA LYS A 209 7.22 2.07 -9.93
C LYS A 209 8.40 1.88 -10.88
N ILE A 210 9.50 2.62 -10.69
CA ILE A 210 10.71 2.44 -11.50
C ILE A 210 11.32 1.06 -11.24
N GLY A 211 11.47 0.67 -9.97
CA GLY A 211 11.98 -0.65 -9.59
C GLY A 211 11.06 -1.78 -10.08
N GLU A 212 9.76 -1.61 -9.91
CA GLU A 212 8.74 -2.56 -10.40
C GLU A 212 8.83 -2.78 -11.92
N ARG A 213 8.88 -1.70 -12.70
CA ARG A 213 9.01 -1.77 -14.16
C ARG A 213 10.31 -2.47 -14.58
N LEU A 214 11.42 -2.17 -13.90
CA LEU A 214 12.72 -2.77 -14.23
C LEU A 214 12.78 -4.24 -13.83
N ALA A 215 12.19 -4.61 -12.68
CA ALA A 215 12.07 -6.01 -12.28
C ALA A 215 11.22 -6.81 -13.28
N GLY A 216 10.15 -6.21 -13.81
CA GLY A 216 9.34 -6.83 -14.86
C GLY A 216 10.10 -7.06 -16.17
N LYS A 217 11.08 -6.21 -16.53
CA LYS A 217 11.96 -6.45 -17.68
C LYS A 217 12.88 -7.65 -17.49
N TRP A 218 13.19 -7.99 -16.24
CA TRP A 218 13.95 -9.19 -15.88
C TRP A 218 13.06 -10.42 -15.75
N GLN A 219 11.78 -10.32 -16.19
CA GLN A 219 10.79 -11.39 -16.13
C GLN A 219 10.52 -11.91 -14.71
N LEU A 220 10.86 -11.11 -13.70
CA LEU A 220 10.56 -11.44 -12.32
C LEU A 220 9.03 -11.43 -12.10
N PRO A 221 8.50 -12.35 -11.27
CA PRO A 221 7.06 -12.52 -11.12
C PRO A 221 6.42 -11.31 -10.44
N ALA A 222 5.51 -10.63 -11.14
CA ALA A 222 4.77 -9.49 -10.61
C ALA A 222 3.99 -9.82 -9.32
N GLN A 223 3.55 -11.07 -9.16
CA GLN A 223 2.82 -11.54 -7.96
C GLN A 223 3.70 -11.59 -6.70
N ALA A 224 5.03 -11.66 -6.85
CA ALA A 224 5.97 -11.61 -5.74
C ALA A 224 6.47 -10.19 -5.44
N MET A 225 6.09 -9.19 -6.26
CA MET A 225 6.56 -7.81 -6.10
C MET A 225 5.73 -7.06 -5.05
N VAL A 226 6.44 -6.34 -4.19
CA VAL A 226 5.87 -5.53 -3.12
C VAL A 226 6.49 -4.13 -3.18
N GLN A 227 5.65 -3.11 -3.31
CA GLN A 227 6.12 -1.73 -3.25
C GLN A 227 6.41 -1.33 -1.80
N THR A 228 7.62 -0.82 -1.55
CA THR A 228 8.03 -0.37 -0.20
C THR A 228 7.95 1.13 0.00
N SER A 229 7.75 1.90 -1.08
CA SER A 229 7.94 3.36 -1.06
C SER A 229 9.31 3.70 -0.43
N ASN A 230 9.33 4.60 0.56
CA ASN A 230 10.54 4.94 1.29
C ASN A 230 10.79 4.09 2.55
N PHE A 231 9.91 3.16 2.90
CA PHE A 231 9.90 2.50 4.21
C PHE A 231 10.44 1.07 4.15
N ILE A 232 11.67 0.91 3.68
CA ILE A 232 12.29 -0.42 3.49
C ILE A 232 12.32 -1.20 4.81
N GLY A 233 12.78 -0.59 5.90
CA GLY A 233 12.91 -1.28 7.20
C GLY A 233 11.57 -1.75 7.76
N PHE A 234 10.56 -0.88 7.73
CA PHE A 234 9.20 -1.21 8.15
C PHE A 234 8.63 -2.38 7.35
N MET A 235 8.80 -2.38 6.02
CA MET A 235 8.31 -3.46 5.17
C MET A 235 9.08 -4.77 5.41
N LEU A 236 10.39 -4.69 5.69
CA LEU A 236 11.21 -5.85 6.04
C LEU A 236 10.75 -6.50 7.35
N GLU A 237 10.45 -5.70 8.37
CA GLU A 237 9.86 -6.17 9.63
C GLU A 237 8.48 -6.80 9.40
N ALA A 238 7.63 -6.16 8.60
CA ALA A 238 6.31 -6.68 8.27
C ALA A 238 6.38 -8.02 7.52
N ALA A 239 7.38 -8.21 6.65
CA ALA A 239 7.66 -9.48 5.98
C ALA A 239 8.17 -10.54 6.96
N GLN A 240 9.05 -10.17 7.89
CA GLN A 240 9.55 -11.09 8.93
C GLN A 240 8.42 -11.58 9.84
N GLN A 241 7.51 -10.69 10.24
CA GLN A 241 6.32 -11.03 11.04
C GLN A 241 5.36 -11.98 10.31
N ARG A 242 5.49 -12.09 8.98
CA ARG A 242 4.72 -12.98 8.11
C ARG A 242 5.53 -14.18 7.67
N ASP A 243 6.64 -14.50 8.32
CA ASP A 243 7.49 -15.66 8.01
C ASP A 243 7.96 -15.73 6.56
N ILE A 244 8.13 -14.57 5.90
CA ILE A 244 8.78 -14.51 4.59
C ILE A 244 10.24 -14.92 4.78
N LYS A 245 10.72 -15.87 3.97
CA LYS A 245 12.05 -16.46 4.14
C LYS A 245 13.14 -15.62 3.50
N ARG A 246 12.83 -15.04 2.34
CA ARG A 246 13.82 -14.36 1.49
C ARG A 246 13.24 -13.08 0.89
N VAL A 247 14.05 -12.04 0.81
CA VAL A 247 13.69 -10.80 0.13
C VAL A 247 14.78 -10.40 -0.87
N LEU A 248 14.37 -10.06 -2.08
CA LEU A 248 15.18 -9.37 -3.07
C LEU A 248 14.88 -7.87 -3.01
N LEU A 249 15.82 -7.07 -2.52
CA LEU A 249 15.76 -5.62 -2.66
C LEU A 249 16.15 -5.26 -4.10
N PHE A 250 15.18 -4.82 -4.90
CA PHE A 250 15.40 -4.53 -6.32
C PHE A 250 15.05 -3.07 -6.64
N GLY A 251 16.01 -2.30 -7.13
CA GLY A 251 15.69 -0.94 -7.56
C GLY A 251 16.87 -0.01 -7.80
N HIS A 252 16.54 1.27 -7.97
CA HIS A 252 17.50 2.29 -8.32
C HIS A 252 18.57 2.47 -7.22
N ILE A 253 19.84 2.59 -7.62
CA ILE A 253 20.96 2.79 -6.69
C ILE A 253 20.74 3.99 -5.77
N GLY A 254 20.13 5.08 -6.23
CA GLY A 254 19.86 6.26 -5.41
C GLY A 254 18.93 6.01 -4.20
N LYS A 255 18.20 4.88 -4.16
CA LYS A 255 17.44 4.46 -2.97
C LYS A 255 18.23 3.43 -2.16
N LEU A 256 18.75 2.40 -2.82
CA LEU A 256 19.36 1.25 -2.16
C LEU A 256 20.75 1.54 -1.58
N VAL A 257 21.47 2.54 -2.10
CA VAL A 257 22.73 3.02 -1.50
C VAL A 257 22.52 3.52 -0.07
N LYS A 258 21.32 4.05 0.25
CA LYS A 258 20.97 4.47 1.62
C LYS A 258 20.86 3.27 2.56
N VAL A 259 20.40 2.13 2.06
CA VAL A 259 20.38 0.87 2.81
C VAL A 259 21.81 0.38 3.06
N ALA A 260 22.71 0.50 2.08
CA ALA A 260 24.14 0.22 2.26
C ALA A 260 24.80 1.13 3.32
N ALA A 261 24.28 2.34 3.49
CA ALA A 261 24.64 3.29 4.55
C ALA A 261 23.99 2.98 5.92
N GLY A 262 23.01 2.05 5.97
CA GLY A 262 22.27 1.67 7.18
C GLY A 262 20.99 2.47 7.41
N CYS A 263 20.55 3.26 6.43
CA CYS A 263 19.33 4.06 6.50
C CYS A 263 18.18 3.31 5.81
N PHE A 264 17.25 2.82 6.62
CA PHE A 264 16.10 2.02 6.16
C PHE A 264 14.84 2.85 5.86
N TYR A 265 14.90 4.16 6.09
CA TYR A 265 13.94 5.13 5.61
C TYR A 265 14.61 6.00 4.53
N THR A 266 14.29 5.75 3.26
CA THR A 266 15.04 6.27 2.10
C THR A 266 14.59 7.65 1.59
N HIS A 267 13.72 8.33 2.31
CA HIS A 267 13.27 9.67 1.93
C HIS A 267 14.46 10.65 2.06
N ASN A 268 14.70 11.49 1.05
CA ASN A 268 15.87 12.40 1.03
C ASN A 268 15.92 13.34 2.24
N ARG A 269 14.77 13.91 2.64
CA ARG A 269 14.67 14.75 3.84
C ARG A 269 15.04 14.05 5.16
N ILE A 270 15.01 12.71 5.20
CA ILE A 270 15.31 11.93 6.40
C ILE A 270 16.76 11.43 6.36
N ALA A 271 17.17 10.90 5.22
CA ALA A 271 18.53 10.43 5.00
C ALA A 271 18.88 10.59 3.53
N ASP A 272 19.85 11.44 3.20
CA ASP A 272 20.32 11.62 1.81
C ASP A 272 21.77 11.24 1.55
N GLY A 273 22.46 10.60 2.51
CA GLY A 273 23.91 10.28 2.53
C GLY A 273 24.45 9.38 1.41
N ARG A 274 23.89 9.47 0.20
CA ARG A 274 24.15 8.69 -1.01
C ARG A 274 25.54 8.98 -1.53
N LEU A 275 25.89 10.26 -1.66
CA LEU A 275 27.16 10.70 -2.24
C LEU A 275 28.31 10.38 -1.31
N GLU A 276 28.13 10.60 0.00
CA GLU A 276 29.09 10.25 1.05
C GLU A 276 29.33 8.74 1.09
N THR A 277 28.28 7.95 0.93
CA THR A 277 28.41 6.49 0.88
C THR A 277 29.17 6.05 -0.37
N ILE A 278 28.81 6.58 -1.56
CA ILE A 278 29.51 6.29 -2.81
C ILE A 278 30.98 6.70 -2.72
N ALA A 279 31.27 7.90 -2.23
CA ALA A 279 32.62 8.41 -2.09
C ALA A 279 33.44 7.61 -1.08
N ALA A 280 32.84 7.17 0.04
CA ALA A 280 33.52 6.35 1.04
C ALA A 280 33.92 4.98 0.50
N TYR A 281 33.01 4.27 -0.18
CA TYR A 281 33.36 2.99 -0.80
C TYR A 281 34.27 3.17 -2.01
N GLY A 282 34.10 4.23 -2.80
CA GLY A 282 35.01 4.57 -3.89
C GLY A 282 36.43 4.84 -3.40
N ALA A 283 36.60 5.59 -2.31
CA ALA A 283 37.90 5.81 -1.67
C ALA A 283 38.54 4.49 -1.20
N ALA A 284 37.72 3.59 -0.64
CA ALA A 284 38.19 2.27 -0.21
C ALA A 284 38.63 1.37 -1.39
N GLU A 285 38.07 1.57 -2.59
CA GLU A 285 38.51 0.90 -3.83
C GLU A 285 39.63 1.64 -4.58
N GLY A 286 40.13 2.76 -4.05
CA GLY A 286 41.29 3.46 -4.60
C GLY A 286 41.00 4.71 -5.44
N LEU A 287 39.81 5.32 -5.32
CA LEU A 287 39.64 6.69 -5.83
C LEU A 287 40.70 7.62 -5.21
N SER A 288 41.30 8.46 -6.06
CA SER A 288 42.16 9.54 -5.60
C SER A 288 41.37 10.58 -4.79
N THR A 289 42.06 11.36 -3.95
CA THR A 289 41.42 12.46 -3.19
C THR A 289 40.64 13.41 -4.09
N ARG A 290 41.13 13.67 -5.31
CA ARG A 290 40.46 14.52 -6.29
C ARG A 290 39.14 13.92 -6.78
N GLU A 291 39.11 12.62 -7.04
CA GLU A 291 37.90 11.93 -7.49
C GLU A 291 36.89 11.74 -6.35
N VAL A 292 37.35 11.49 -5.12
CA VAL A 292 36.49 11.50 -3.93
C VAL A 292 35.81 12.85 -3.77
N GLN A 293 36.55 13.95 -3.89
CA GLN A 293 35.98 15.30 -3.88
C GLN A 293 34.98 15.52 -5.02
N ALA A 294 35.27 15.00 -6.22
CA ALA A 294 34.35 15.09 -7.35
C ALA A 294 33.04 14.32 -7.10
N ALA A 295 33.11 13.12 -6.50
CA ALA A 295 31.94 12.33 -6.15
C ALA A 295 31.09 12.99 -5.04
N LEU A 296 31.73 13.60 -4.03
CA LEU A 296 31.04 14.35 -2.97
C LEU A 296 30.35 15.62 -3.48
N ASN A 297 30.95 16.28 -4.48
CA ASN A 297 30.41 17.50 -5.10
C ASN A 297 29.42 17.22 -6.25
N ALA A 298 29.10 15.96 -6.52
CA ALA A 298 28.10 15.59 -7.51
C ALA A 298 26.70 16.08 -7.11
N ASN A 299 25.83 16.36 -8.08
CA ASN A 299 24.44 16.75 -7.78
C ASN A 299 23.53 15.53 -7.67
N THR A 300 23.81 14.51 -8.48
CA THR A 300 22.99 13.32 -8.58
C THR A 300 23.79 12.05 -8.32
N THR A 301 23.08 10.95 -8.08
CA THR A 301 23.72 9.64 -7.91
C THR A 301 24.39 9.21 -9.22
N GLU A 302 23.79 9.57 -10.35
CA GLU A 302 24.24 9.32 -11.70
C GLU A 302 25.54 10.09 -12.01
N ASP A 303 25.66 11.35 -11.58
CA ASP A 303 26.90 12.12 -11.71
C ASP A 303 28.05 11.45 -10.92
N ALA A 304 27.77 10.98 -9.70
CA ALA A 304 28.76 10.26 -8.89
C ALA A 304 29.16 8.92 -9.53
N LEU A 305 28.21 8.19 -10.13
CA LEU A 305 28.52 6.99 -10.92
C LEU A 305 29.43 7.30 -12.11
N ALA A 306 29.26 8.44 -12.77
CA ALA A 306 30.15 8.86 -13.87
C ALA A 306 31.57 9.21 -13.38
N VAL A 307 31.76 9.58 -12.11
CA VAL A 307 33.10 9.70 -11.52
C VAL A 307 33.73 8.30 -11.37
N LEU A 308 32.99 7.34 -10.83
CA LEU A 308 33.47 5.95 -10.68
C LEU A 308 33.79 5.30 -12.02
N ASP A 309 32.97 5.56 -13.04
CA ASP A 309 33.12 5.02 -14.38
C ASP A 309 34.42 5.49 -15.03
N ARG A 310 34.72 6.80 -14.95
CA ARG A 310 35.98 7.38 -15.43
C ARG A 310 37.21 6.83 -14.72
N ALA A 311 37.06 6.45 -13.45
CA ALA A 311 38.13 5.81 -12.67
C ALA A 311 38.24 4.29 -12.92
N GLY A 312 37.33 3.69 -13.70
CA GLY A 312 37.27 2.24 -13.90
C GLY A 312 36.78 1.45 -12.68
N LEU A 313 36.20 2.13 -11.67
CA LEU A 313 35.80 1.53 -10.39
C LEU A 313 34.28 1.33 -10.24
N LYS A 314 33.47 1.71 -11.24
CA LYS A 314 32.00 1.64 -11.17
C LYS A 314 31.48 0.25 -10.78
N GLY A 315 31.97 -0.80 -11.44
CA GLY A 315 31.51 -2.18 -11.20
C GLY A 315 31.82 -2.66 -9.78
N VAL A 316 33.08 -2.59 -9.37
CA VAL A 316 33.53 -3.06 -8.04
C VAL A 316 32.86 -2.29 -6.89
N VAL A 317 32.71 -0.98 -7.01
CA VAL A 317 32.06 -0.16 -5.97
C VAL A 317 30.56 -0.49 -5.89
N CYS A 318 29.86 -0.56 -7.03
CA CYS A 318 28.42 -0.87 -7.03
C CYS A 318 28.13 -2.28 -6.53
N GLN A 319 28.99 -3.26 -6.86
CA GLN A 319 28.92 -4.61 -6.32
C GLN A 319 29.05 -4.61 -4.80
N ARG A 320 30.07 -3.92 -4.26
CA ARG A 320 30.26 -3.79 -2.82
C ARG A 320 29.08 -3.07 -2.16
N LEU A 321 28.49 -2.06 -2.80
CA LEU A 321 27.28 -1.39 -2.28
C LEU A 321 26.08 -2.34 -2.18
N ALA A 322 25.86 -3.21 -3.18
CA ALA A 322 24.82 -4.23 -3.14
C ALA A 322 25.01 -5.20 -1.98
N GLU A 323 26.21 -5.76 -1.83
CA GLU A 323 26.57 -6.66 -0.72
C GLU A 323 26.36 -5.99 0.65
N ARG A 324 26.73 -4.71 0.76
CA ARG A 324 26.60 -3.95 2.00
C ARG A 324 25.15 -3.64 2.33
N ALA A 325 24.29 -3.36 1.34
CA ALA A 325 22.86 -3.20 1.56
C ALA A 325 22.24 -4.48 2.10
N SER A 326 22.53 -5.63 1.48
CA SER A 326 22.07 -6.95 1.93
C SER A 326 22.53 -7.26 3.34
N LEU A 327 23.83 -7.13 3.62
CA LEU A 327 24.39 -7.38 4.96
C LEU A 327 23.73 -6.50 6.02
N ARG A 328 23.53 -5.21 5.75
CA ARG A 328 22.89 -4.30 6.72
C ARG A 328 21.42 -4.65 6.92
N ALA A 329 20.69 -4.98 5.86
CA ALA A 329 19.29 -5.38 5.95
C ALA A 329 19.11 -6.67 6.75
N GLN A 330 19.98 -7.67 6.55
CA GLN A 330 19.93 -8.90 7.35
C GLN A 330 20.24 -8.62 8.83
N ARG A 331 21.22 -7.75 9.12
CA ARG A 331 21.52 -7.32 10.49
C ARG A 331 20.36 -6.57 11.15
N TYR A 332 19.68 -5.71 10.40
CA TYR A 332 18.48 -5.00 10.87
C TYR A 332 17.39 -5.97 11.34
N LEU A 333 17.29 -7.14 10.70
CA LEU A 333 16.37 -8.22 11.04
C LEU A 333 16.98 -9.30 11.97
N PHE A 334 18.09 -9.02 12.65
CA PHE A 334 18.77 -9.99 13.52
C PHE A 334 19.08 -11.33 12.83
N GLN A 335 19.41 -11.31 11.53
CA GLN A 335 19.75 -12.48 10.71
C GLN A 335 18.62 -13.50 10.52
N LYS A 336 17.35 -13.11 10.75
CA LYS A 336 16.19 -14.03 10.65
C LYS A 336 15.64 -14.24 9.24
N MET A 337 16.14 -13.49 8.25
CA MET A 337 15.68 -13.52 6.87
C MET A 337 16.86 -13.34 5.93
N GLN A 338 16.91 -14.11 4.84
CA GLN A 338 17.93 -13.91 3.80
C GLN A 338 17.55 -12.72 2.92
N ILE A 339 18.50 -11.84 2.65
CA ILE A 339 18.26 -10.66 1.82
C ILE A 339 19.36 -10.54 0.79
N GLY A 340 18.95 -10.42 -0.48
CA GLY A 340 19.82 -10.05 -1.60
C GLY A 340 19.43 -8.68 -2.15
N THR A 341 20.38 -7.97 -2.75
CA THR A 341 20.18 -6.64 -3.33
C THR A 341 20.63 -6.60 -4.80
N VAL A 342 19.77 -6.06 -5.66
CA VAL A 342 20.07 -5.68 -7.04
C VAL A 342 19.95 -4.16 -7.16
N MET A 343 21.06 -3.52 -7.54
CA MET A 343 21.11 -2.09 -7.83
C MET A 343 21.16 -1.87 -9.34
N VAL A 344 20.25 -1.03 -9.83
CA VAL A 344 20.18 -0.64 -11.25
C VAL A 344 20.28 0.87 -11.42
N ALA A 345 20.77 1.30 -12.58
CA ALA A 345 20.70 2.70 -13.02
C ALA A 345 19.30 3.06 -13.53
N MET A 346 19.04 4.35 -13.72
CA MET A 346 17.79 4.83 -14.34
C MET A 346 17.54 4.25 -15.74
N SER A 347 18.61 3.95 -16.48
CA SER A 347 18.57 3.29 -17.80
C SER A 347 18.09 1.83 -17.74
N GLY A 348 18.18 1.20 -16.56
CA GLY A 348 17.99 -0.24 -16.38
C GLY A 348 19.28 -1.06 -16.46
N GLU A 349 20.44 -0.41 -16.64
CA GLU A 349 21.75 -1.05 -16.52
C GLU A 349 21.91 -1.68 -15.13
N LEU A 350 22.37 -2.93 -15.09
CA LEU A 350 22.78 -3.59 -13.86
C LEU A 350 24.07 -2.96 -13.33
N LEU A 351 24.03 -2.42 -12.13
CA LEU A 351 25.20 -1.80 -11.49
C LEU A 351 25.88 -2.75 -10.50
N GLY A 352 25.10 -3.47 -9.70
CA GLY A 352 25.64 -4.41 -8.71
C GLY A 352 24.57 -5.40 -8.24
N MET A 353 25.00 -6.64 -7.98
CA MET A 353 24.14 -7.73 -7.53
C MET A 353 24.95 -8.71 -6.69
N ASP A 354 24.61 -8.84 -5.40
CA ASP A 354 25.28 -9.82 -4.55
C ASP A 354 24.85 -11.27 -4.88
N GLU A 355 25.61 -12.24 -4.38
CA GLU A 355 25.37 -13.68 -4.64
C GLU A 355 24.00 -14.17 -4.16
N THR A 356 23.50 -13.62 -3.03
CA THR A 356 22.17 -13.97 -2.51
C THR A 356 21.09 -13.45 -3.46
N ALA A 357 21.24 -12.23 -3.98
CA ALA A 357 20.36 -11.70 -5.00
C ALA A 357 20.37 -12.53 -6.28
N ALA A 358 21.56 -12.91 -6.77
CA ALA A 358 21.68 -13.75 -7.95
C ALA A 358 20.95 -15.09 -7.77
N SER A 359 21.07 -15.70 -6.59
CA SER A 359 20.36 -16.92 -6.23
C SER A 359 18.84 -16.74 -6.20
N ILE A 360 18.36 -15.69 -5.51
CA ILE A 360 16.93 -15.38 -5.44
C ILE A 360 16.34 -15.09 -6.83
N CYS A 361 17.05 -14.34 -7.68
CA CYS A 361 16.61 -14.06 -9.05
C CYS A 361 16.42 -15.35 -9.86
N ARG A 362 17.37 -16.29 -9.80
CA ARG A 362 17.26 -17.58 -10.49
C ARG A 362 16.08 -18.41 -9.99
N ASP A 363 15.90 -18.49 -8.68
CA ASP A 363 14.81 -19.26 -8.07
C ASP A 363 13.42 -18.69 -8.40
N LEU A 364 13.34 -17.37 -8.61
CA LEU A 364 12.13 -16.70 -9.06
C LEU A 364 11.93 -16.77 -10.59
N GLY A 365 12.84 -17.42 -11.33
CA GLY A 365 12.78 -17.55 -12.78
C GLY A 365 13.15 -16.28 -13.54
N GLY A 366 13.83 -15.32 -12.91
CA GLY A 366 14.25 -14.08 -13.54
C GLY A 366 15.45 -14.25 -14.48
N GLU A 367 15.43 -13.54 -15.61
CA GLU A 367 16.58 -13.43 -16.49
C GLU A 367 17.57 -12.43 -15.89
N VAL A 368 18.63 -12.95 -15.28
CA VAL A 368 19.78 -12.14 -14.89
C VAL A 368 20.50 -11.71 -16.17
N PRO A 369 20.63 -10.41 -16.47
CA PRO A 369 21.43 -9.97 -17.60
C PRO A 369 22.83 -10.55 -17.44
N ASN A 370 23.38 -11.15 -18.49
CA ASN A 370 24.77 -11.62 -18.50
C ASN A 370 25.68 -10.42 -18.22
N GLY A 371 26.00 -10.19 -16.95
CA GLY A 371 27.09 -9.32 -16.54
C GLY A 371 28.36 -10.06 -16.86
N ASN A 372 29.21 -9.46 -17.69
CA ASN A 372 30.52 -10.00 -18.05
C ASN A 372 31.25 -10.49 -16.79
N ALA A 373 31.25 -11.81 -16.61
CA ALA A 373 32.25 -12.48 -15.82
C ALA A 373 33.46 -12.67 -16.73
N GLU A 374 34.24 -11.59 -16.88
CA GLU A 374 35.65 -11.65 -17.28
C GLU A 374 36.46 -10.73 -16.38
#